data_AF-A0A220WAH7-F1
#
_entry.id   AF-A0A220WAH7-F1
#
_cell.length_a   1.000
_cell.length_b   1.000
_cell.length_c   1.000
_cell.angle_alpha   90.00
_cell.angle_beta   90.00
_cell.angle_gamma   90.00
#
_symmetry.space_group_name_H-M   'P 1'
#
loop_
_entity.id
_entity.type
_entity.pdbx_description
1 polymer ?
#
loop_
_entity_poly.entity_id
_entity_poly.type
_entity_poly.pdbx_seq_one_letter_code
_entity_poly.pdbx_strand_id
1 'polypeptide(L)'
;MSLVSPIASKAKQAAGALIAALVLLSAPSTAEARYIDHDNLDALCTAPIDARAKDIRAGFESAWYDLDVHGRAIGWKMNLHDANFGKTPLPEGSELRERADRYKMDLQRLMVFVGELFPHFNRSMDVPALADRFATRSVPAYDWEGSEMKTALMENYLTADHQENGARGAAFIRALGNLEDDALALASGATAPDFFEHKGALDEAFDAFMPALKQSIFSPSLEDALERRLGPVCKAHAKDRRARQSAETEGNDR
;
A
#
# COMPACT_ATOMS: atom_id res chain seq x y z
N MET A 1 7.38 -43.92 2.73
CA MET A 1 6.13 -43.28 3.18
C MET A 1 6.48 -41.88 3.62
N SER A 2 6.18 -40.86 2.81
CA SER A 2 6.56 -39.47 3.07
C SER A 2 5.30 -38.67 3.40
N LEU A 3 5.24 -38.13 4.62
CA LEU A 3 4.16 -37.27 5.13
C LEU A 3 4.42 -35.83 4.66
N VAL A 4 3.79 -35.43 3.56
CA VAL A 4 3.72 -34.02 3.16
C VAL A 4 2.43 -33.44 3.74
N SER A 5 2.59 -32.45 4.62
CA SER A 5 1.53 -31.84 5.42
C SER A 5 0.59 -30.97 4.55
N PRO A 6 -0.75 -31.09 4.69
CA PRO A 6 -1.74 -30.40 3.85
C PRO A 6 -1.90 -28.89 4.14
N ILE A 7 -1.07 -28.33 5.02
CA ILE A 7 -1.16 -26.92 5.46
C ILE A 7 -0.55 -25.97 4.41
N ALA A 8 0.41 -26.43 3.60
CA ALA A 8 1.05 -25.61 2.57
C ALA A 8 0.16 -25.28 1.36
N SER A 9 -0.95 -26.02 1.17
CA SER A 9 -1.85 -25.85 0.03
C SER A 9 -2.96 -24.80 0.24
N LYS A 10 -3.30 -24.46 1.50
CA LYS A 10 -4.39 -23.51 1.79
C LYS A 10 -3.94 -22.05 1.88
N ALA A 11 -2.65 -21.81 2.14
CA ALA A 11 -2.10 -20.45 2.18
C ALA A 11 -2.03 -19.78 0.79
N LYS A 12 -1.83 -20.55 -0.29
CA LYS A 12 -1.80 -20.03 -1.67
C LYS A 12 -3.19 -19.72 -2.24
N GLN A 13 -4.26 -20.34 -1.71
CA GLN A 13 -5.63 -20.07 -2.17
C GLN A 13 -6.25 -18.84 -1.49
N ALA A 14 -5.81 -18.47 -0.28
CA ALA A 14 -6.29 -17.27 0.41
C ALA A 14 -5.71 -15.96 -0.17
N ALA A 15 -4.46 -15.99 -0.67
CA ALA A 15 -3.83 -14.82 -1.29
C ALA A 15 -4.44 -14.46 -2.66
N GLY A 16 -4.86 -15.47 -3.45
CA GLY A 16 -5.54 -15.23 -4.73
C GLY A 16 -7.00 -14.78 -4.58
N ALA A 17 -7.65 -15.10 -3.46
CA ALA A 17 -9.06 -14.75 -3.23
C ALA A 17 -9.25 -13.30 -2.77
N LEU A 18 -8.25 -12.68 -2.13
CA LEU A 18 -8.32 -11.27 -1.74
C LEU A 18 -8.15 -10.33 -2.95
N ILE A 19 -7.33 -10.72 -3.92
CA ILE A 19 -7.18 -10.01 -5.20
C ILE A 19 -8.42 -10.20 -6.08
N ALA A 20 -9.05 -11.38 -6.04
CA ALA A 20 -10.31 -11.63 -6.76
C ALA A 20 -11.55 -10.97 -6.10
N ALA A 21 -11.53 -10.73 -4.79
CA ALA A 21 -12.65 -10.09 -4.08
C ALA A 21 -12.71 -8.56 -4.30
N LEU A 22 -11.60 -7.90 -4.64
CA LEU A 22 -11.62 -6.52 -5.14
C LEU A 22 -12.10 -6.41 -6.60
N VAL A 23 -12.10 -7.52 -7.36
CA VAL A 23 -12.55 -7.54 -8.76
C VAL A 23 -14.07 -7.78 -8.89
N LEU A 24 -14.76 -8.21 -7.84
CA LEU A 24 -16.17 -8.67 -7.93
C LEU A 24 -17.23 -7.72 -7.32
N LEU A 25 -16.86 -6.52 -6.85
CA LEU A 25 -17.83 -5.49 -6.41
C LEU A 25 -18.08 -4.36 -7.43
N SER A 26 -17.55 -4.48 -8.65
CA SER A 26 -17.73 -3.48 -9.71
C SER A 26 -18.31 -4.13 -10.98
N ALA A 27 -19.62 -4.02 -11.14
CA ALA A 27 -20.33 -4.24 -12.40
C ALA A 27 -20.87 -2.88 -12.90
N PRO A 28 -20.97 -2.67 -14.23
CA PRO A 28 -20.12 -1.69 -14.91
C PRO A 28 -20.87 -0.45 -15.41
N SER A 29 -20.16 0.67 -15.54
CA SER A 29 -20.52 1.68 -16.54
C SER A 29 -19.27 2.39 -17.08
N THR A 30 -18.95 2.05 -18.32
CA THR A 30 -18.17 2.77 -19.33
C THR A 30 -16.66 2.99 -19.13
N ALA A 31 -15.92 2.45 -20.11
CA ALA A 31 -14.46 2.44 -20.31
C ALA A 31 -13.70 1.42 -19.45
N GLU A 32 -13.50 0.23 -20.02
CA GLU A 32 -12.40 -0.66 -19.62
C GLU A 32 -11.07 0.11 -19.75
N ALA A 33 -10.64 0.79 -18.69
CA ALA A 33 -9.22 0.95 -18.44
C ALA A 33 -8.70 -0.47 -18.23
N ARG A 34 -8.17 -1.09 -19.29
CA ARG A 34 -7.46 -2.36 -19.16
C ARG A 34 -6.32 -2.12 -18.17
N TYR A 35 -6.48 -2.65 -16.96
CA TYR A 35 -5.46 -2.61 -15.94
C TYR A 35 -4.18 -3.20 -16.52
N ILE A 36 -3.07 -2.48 -16.43
CA ILE A 36 -1.79 -3.02 -16.88
C ILE A 36 -1.42 -4.11 -15.89
N ASP A 37 -1.15 -5.33 -16.36
CA ASP A 37 -0.62 -6.38 -15.50
C ASP A 37 0.82 -6.02 -15.10
N HIS A 38 1.00 -5.47 -13.90
CA HIS A 38 2.31 -5.01 -13.39
C HIS A 38 3.26 -6.18 -13.10
N ASP A 39 2.73 -7.41 -12.99
CA ASP A 39 3.52 -8.62 -12.80
C ASP A 39 4.01 -9.19 -14.15
N ASN A 40 3.40 -8.75 -15.24
CA ASN A 40 3.79 -9.09 -16.60
C ASN A 40 4.63 -7.99 -17.23
N LEU A 41 5.95 -8.18 -17.22
CA LEU A 41 6.89 -7.21 -17.75
C LEU A 41 6.68 -6.91 -19.25
N ASP A 42 6.12 -7.85 -20.03
CA ASP A 42 5.76 -7.58 -21.43
C ASP A 42 4.60 -6.58 -21.54
N ALA A 43 3.55 -6.77 -20.75
CA ALA A 43 2.41 -5.85 -20.72
C ALA A 43 2.86 -4.47 -20.22
N LEU A 44 3.66 -4.44 -19.17
CA LEU A 44 4.20 -3.21 -18.59
C LEU A 44 5.10 -2.46 -19.58
N CYS A 45 6.05 -3.15 -20.24
CA CYS A 45 7.03 -2.51 -21.10
C CYS A 45 6.52 -2.13 -22.50
N THR A 46 5.40 -2.69 -22.94
CA THR A 46 4.75 -2.32 -24.21
C THR A 46 3.74 -1.19 -24.07
N ALA A 47 3.25 -0.93 -22.86
CA ALA A 47 2.38 0.20 -22.59
C ALA A 47 3.13 1.54 -22.73
N PRO A 48 2.53 2.56 -23.40
CA PRO A 48 3.04 3.94 -23.38
C PRO A 48 3.17 4.51 -21.95
N ILE A 49 4.10 5.44 -21.74
CA ILE A 49 4.37 5.99 -20.40
C ILE A 49 3.16 6.71 -19.79
N ASP A 50 2.40 7.42 -20.64
CA ASP A 50 1.15 8.11 -20.28
C ASP A 50 0.06 7.10 -19.89
N ALA A 51 0.01 5.94 -20.55
CA ALA A 51 -0.90 4.86 -20.18
C ALA A 51 -0.55 4.26 -18.81
N ARG A 52 0.74 4.09 -18.51
CA ARG A 52 1.20 3.62 -17.18
C ARG A 52 0.88 4.63 -16.09
N ALA A 53 1.16 5.91 -16.33
CA ALA A 53 0.82 6.98 -15.39
C ALA A 53 -0.69 7.08 -15.18
N LYS A 54 -1.50 6.92 -16.23
CA LYS A 54 -2.95 6.86 -16.14
C LYS A 54 -3.44 5.66 -15.31
N ASP A 55 -2.79 4.51 -15.44
CA ASP A 55 -3.12 3.31 -14.67
C ASP A 55 -2.82 3.49 -13.17
N ILE A 56 -1.67 4.11 -12.82
CA ILE A 56 -1.36 4.51 -11.43
C ILE A 56 -2.40 5.50 -10.90
N ARG A 57 -2.76 6.52 -11.70
CA ARG A 57 -3.76 7.52 -11.31
C ARG A 57 -5.13 6.87 -11.10
N ALA A 58 -5.56 5.97 -11.97
CA ALA A 58 -6.83 5.25 -11.85
C ALA A 58 -6.85 4.31 -10.64
N GLY A 59 -5.74 3.57 -10.43
CA GLY A 59 -5.55 2.77 -9.23
C GLY A 59 -5.64 3.63 -7.98
N PHE A 60 -4.93 4.76 -7.95
CA PHE A 60 -5.01 5.72 -6.85
C PHE A 60 -6.40 6.31 -6.68
N GLU A 61 -7.15 6.64 -7.73
CA GLU A 61 -8.51 7.20 -7.59
C GLU A 61 -9.50 6.19 -7.01
N SER A 62 -9.45 4.94 -7.46
CA SER A 62 -10.24 3.85 -6.89
C SER A 62 -9.90 3.64 -5.42
N ALA A 63 -8.60 3.61 -5.14
CA ALA A 63 -8.05 3.31 -3.83
C ALA A 63 -8.13 4.53 -2.88
N TRP A 64 -8.19 5.74 -3.44
CA TRP A 64 -8.46 7.02 -2.78
C TRP A 64 -9.89 7.08 -2.32
N TYR A 65 -10.85 6.65 -3.13
CA TYR A 65 -12.24 6.55 -2.67
C TYR A 65 -12.31 5.64 -1.44
N ASP A 66 -11.60 4.52 -1.48
CA ASP A 66 -11.54 3.62 -0.34
C ASP A 66 -10.79 4.24 0.86
N LEU A 67 -9.65 4.91 0.66
CA LEU A 67 -8.89 5.57 1.73
C LEU A 67 -9.56 6.83 2.31
N ASP A 68 -10.22 7.63 1.49
CA ASP A 68 -10.87 8.87 1.90
C ASP A 68 -12.21 8.55 2.56
N VAL A 69 -13.01 7.64 1.98
CA VAL A 69 -14.28 7.20 2.58
C VAL A 69 -14.05 6.25 3.75
N HIS A 70 -13.18 5.25 3.63
CA HIS A 70 -12.92 4.28 4.71
C HIS A 70 -11.85 4.76 5.67
N GLY A 71 -10.75 5.38 5.26
CA GLY A 71 -9.74 5.91 6.19
C GLY A 71 -10.29 7.03 7.08
N ARG A 72 -11.02 8.01 6.50
CA ARG A 72 -11.77 8.96 7.33
C ARG A 72 -12.91 8.29 8.08
N ALA A 73 -13.55 7.23 7.58
CA ALA A 73 -14.54 6.50 8.39
C ALA A 73 -13.92 5.71 9.56
N ILE A 74 -12.70 5.19 9.43
CA ILE A 74 -12.00 4.46 10.49
C ILE A 74 -11.57 5.46 11.57
N GLY A 75 -11.00 6.61 11.17
CA GLY A 75 -10.68 7.72 12.06
C GLY A 75 -11.92 8.42 12.65
N TRP A 76 -13.00 8.63 11.90
CA TRP A 76 -14.11 9.52 12.30
C TRP A 76 -15.43 8.81 12.65
N LYS A 77 -15.61 7.53 12.34
CA LYS A 77 -16.70 6.70 12.93
C LYS A 77 -16.31 6.09 14.27
N MET A 78 -15.17 6.48 14.84
CA MET A 78 -14.87 6.29 16.26
C MET A 78 -15.80 7.16 17.12
N ASN A 79 -17.09 6.81 17.12
CA ASN A 79 -18.11 7.48 17.90
C ASN A 79 -18.14 6.83 19.29
N LEU A 80 -17.20 7.25 20.13
CA LEU A 80 -16.97 6.70 21.45
C LEU A 80 -17.67 7.61 22.46
N HIS A 81 -18.91 7.25 22.79
CA HIS A 81 -19.73 7.94 23.79
C HIS A 81 -19.18 7.88 25.23
N ASP A 82 -17.97 7.36 25.44
CA ASP A 82 -17.42 7.14 26.78
C ASP A 82 -16.18 8.03 27.00
N ALA A 83 -16.31 9.01 27.90
CA ALA A 83 -15.24 9.94 28.30
C ALA A 83 -14.02 9.23 28.91
N ASN A 84 -14.16 7.94 29.25
CA ASN A 84 -13.12 7.10 29.84
C ASN A 84 -12.56 6.04 28.89
N PHE A 85 -12.98 6.00 27.62
CA PHE A 85 -12.38 5.08 26.65
C PHE A 85 -10.86 5.28 26.59
N GLY A 86 -10.10 4.20 26.66
CA GLY A 86 -8.63 4.26 26.79
C GLY A 86 -8.12 4.33 28.22
N LYS A 87 -8.86 4.93 29.16
CA LYS A 87 -8.38 5.19 30.53
C LYS A 87 -8.64 4.06 31.52
N THR A 88 -9.57 3.17 31.21
CA THR A 88 -9.90 2.00 32.03
C THR A 88 -9.73 0.70 31.25
N PRO A 89 -9.33 -0.40 31.91
CA PRO A 89 -9.31 -1.72 31.28
C PRO A 89 -10.69 -2.07 30.71
N LEU A 90 -10.72 -2.59 29.49
CA LEU A 90 -11.96 -3.03 28.86
C LEU A 90 -12.29 -4.47 29.28
N PRO A 91 -13.46 -4.73 29.89
CA PRO A 91 -13.86 -6.08 30.27
C PRO A 91 -13.91 -7.02 29.07
N GLU A 92 -13.57 -8.29 29.30
CA GLU A 92 -13.76 -9.35 28.30
C GLU A 92 -15.23 -9.49 27.90
N GLY A 93 -15.49 -9.63 26.59
CA GLY A 93 -16.86 -9.69 26.05
C GLY A 93 -17.63 -8.36 26.10
N SER A 94 -17.00 -7.25 26.49
CA SER A 94 -17.66 -5.93 26.40
C SER A 94 -17.74 -5.45 24.95
N GLU A 95 -18.84 -4.76 24.62
CA GLU A 95 -19.04 -4.16 23.29
C GLU A 95 -17.94 -3.16 22.91
N LEU A 96 -17.34 -2.50 23.92
CA LEU A 96 -16.21 -1.59 23.75
C LEU A 96 -14.94 -2.34 23.32
N ARG A 97 -14.69 -3.52 23.89
CA ARG A 97 -13.56 -4.37 23.51
C ARG A 97 -13.73 -4.94 22.11
N GLU A 98 -14.94 -5.38 21.76
CA GLU A 98 -15.25 -5.82 20.38
C GLU A 98 -15.11 -4.68 19.36
N ARG A 99 -15.43 -3.44 19.76
CA ARG A 99 -15.15 -2.25 18.93
C ARG A 99 -13.66 -2.01 18.77
N ALA A 100 -12.88 -2.08 19.85
CA ALA A 100 -11.42 -1.95 19.78
C ALA A 100 -10.79 -3.01 18.85
N ASP A 101 -11.28 -4.24 18.90
CA ASP A 101 -10.88 -5.31 17.98
C ASP A 101 -11.18 -4.97 16.52
N ARG A 102 -12.35 -4.39 16.23
CA ARG A 102 -12.68 -3.92 14.87
C ARG A 102 -11.76 -2.79 14.41
N TYR A 103 -11.51 -1.81 15.27
CA TYR A 103 -10.61 -0.70 14.96
C TYR A 103 -9.19 -1.17 14.67
N LYS A 104 -8.67 -2.11 15.46
CA LYS A 104 -7.40 -2.76 15.18
C LYS A 104 -7.38 -3.38 13.78
N MET A 105 -8.39 -4.17 13.42
CA MET A 105 -8.44 -4.82 12.10
C MET A 105 -8.51 -3.81 10.96
N ASP A 106 -9.22 -2.71 11.16
CA ASP A 106 -9.34 -1.64 10.18
C ASP A 106 -8.04 -0.84 10.02
N LEU A 107 -7.32 -0.55 11.12
CA LEU A 107 -5.99 0.06 11.09
C LEU A 107 -4.99 -0.86 10.39
N GLN A 108 -5.04 -2.16 10.66
CA GLN A 108 -4.20 -3.15 9.97
C GLN A 108 -4.47 -3.21 8.47
N ARG A 109 -5.73 -3.10 8.05
CA ARG A 109 -6.08 -3.00 6.62
C ARG A 109 -5.53 -1.73 5.98
N LEU A 110 -5.66 -0.60 6.68
CA LEU A 110 -5.08 0.67 6.23
C LEU A 110 -3.56 0.58 6.09
N MET A 111 -2.90 -0.09 7.04
CA MET A 111 -1.46 -0.34 7.01
C MET A 111 -1.02 -1.24 5.86
N VAL A 112 -1.76 -2.31 5.58
CA VAL A 112 -1.52 -3.17 4.41
C VAL A 112 -1.69 -2.38 3.12
N PHE A 113 -2.74 -1.58 3.03
CA PHE A 113 -2.99 -0.72 1.89
C PHE A 113 -1.83 0.26 1.65
N VAL A 114 -1.36 0.92 2.71
CA VAL A 114 -0.20 1.80 2.63
C VAL A 114 1.05 1.00 2.22
N GLY A 115 1.22 -0.21 2.74
CA GLY A 115 2.27 -1.14 2.32
C GLY A 115 2.17 -1.59 0.85
N GLU A 116 0.99 -1.54 0.22
CA GLU A 116 0.87 -1.77 -1.23
C GLU A 116 1.42 -0.61 -2.06
N LEU A 117 1.27 0.62 -1.57
CA LEU A 117 1.89 1.81 -2.19
C LEU A 117 3.43 1.83 -1.98
N PHE A 118 3.92 1.13 -0.96
CA PHE A 118 5.34 1.06 -0.60
C PHE A 118 5.76 -0.40 -0.38
N PRO A 119 6.15 -1.16 -1.42
CA PRO A 119 6.24 -2.63 -1.35
C PRO A 119 7.23 -3.16 -0.29
N HIS A 120 6.99 -4.41 0.15
CA HIS A 120 7.71 -5.21 1.18
C HIS A 120 7.44 -4.92 2.67
N PHE A 121 6.37 -4.22 3.02
CA PHE A 121 5.90 -4.16 4.41
C PHE A 121 4.72 -5.11 4.63
N ASN A 122 5.01 -6.41 4.65
CA ASN A 122 4.00 -7.46 4.80
C ASN A 122 4.20 -8.20 6.14
N ARG A 123 3.83 -7.53 7.23
CA ARG A 123 3.61 -7.96 8.64
C ARG A 123 3.23 -6.69 9.44
N SER A 124 2.72 -6.81 10.67
CA SER A 124 2.55 -5.67 11.59
C SER A 124 3.78 -4.77 11.45
N MET A 125 3.56 -3.60 10.86
CA MET A 125 4.58 -2.81 10.17
C MET A 125 5.76 -2.57 11.10
N ASP A 126 6.99 -2.70 10.60
CA ASP A 126 8.14 -2.10 11.30
C ASP A 126 8.03 -0.59 11.09
N VAL A 127 7.12 0.02 11.87
CA VAL A 127 6.79 1.45 11.86
C VAL A 127 8.07 2.29 11.99
N PRO A 128 9.02 1.97 12.90
CA PRO A 128 10.32 2.64 12.93
C PRO A 128 11.08 2.60 11.60
N ALA A 129 11.23 1.43 10.99
CA ALA A 129 11.98 1.29 9.74
C ALA A 129 11.30 2.02 8.57
N LEU A 130 9.97 2.00 8.49
CA LEU A 130 9.25 2.71 7.43
C LEU A 130 9.30 4.22 7.62
N ALA A 131 9.07 4.70 8.84
CA ALA A 131 9.17 6.13 9.15
C ALA A 131 10.59 6.67 8.92
N ASP A 132 11.62 5.89 9.27
CA ASP A 132 13.02 6.25 8.99
C ASP A 132 13.29 6.34 7.49
N ARG A 133 12.74 5.45 6.67
CA ARG A 133 12.88 5.53 5.20
C ARG A 133 12.25 6.78 4.60
N PHE A 134 11.09 7.20 5.10
CA PHE A 134 10.50 8.48 4.70
C PHE A 134 11.37 9.67 5.14
N ALA A 135 11.92 9.63 6.35
CA ALA A 135 12.77 10.69 6.88
C ALA A 135 14.13 10.78 6.15
N THR A 136 14.76 9.64 5.86
CA THR A 136 16.06 9.51 5.17
C THR A 136 15.92 9.49 3.66
N ARG A 137 14.69 9.44 3.14
CA ARG A 137 14.35 9.34 1.72
C ARG A 137 14.95 8.11 1.04
N SER A 138 15.12 7.04 1.82
CA SER A 138 15.63 5.78 1.31
C SER A 138 14.51 5.07 0.56
N VAL A 139 14.63 5.00 -0.76
CA VAL A 139 13.77 4.16 -1.58
C VAL A 139 14.43 2.77 -1.70
N PRO A 140 13.79 1.70 -1.20
CA PRO A 140 14.29 0.34 -1.42
C PRO A 140 14.51 0.04 -2.90
N ALA A 141 15.65 -0.61 -3.19
CA ALA A 141 15.79 -1.39 -4.39
C ALA A 141 15.11 -2.74 -4.14
N TYR A 142 14.25 -3.14 -5.05
CA TYR A 142 13.51 -4.39 -4.96
C TYR A 142 14.05 -5.34 -6.03
N ASP A 143 14.30 -6.60 -5.65
CA ASP A 143 14.81 -7.62 -6.57
C ASP A 143 13.75 -8.12 -7.58
N TRP A 144 12.60 -7.43 -7.67
CA TRP A 144 11.48 -7.79 -8.52
C TRP A 144 11.08 -6.65 -9.44
N GLU A 145 11.17 -6.88 -10.75
CA GLU A 145 10.90 -5.92 -11.82
C GLU A 145 9.47 -5.31 -11.78
N GLY A 146 8.48 -6.03 -11.22
CA GLY A 146 7.10 -5.54 -11.05
C GLY A 146 6.94 -4.42 -10.01
N SER A 147 7.95 -4.16 -9.19
CA SER A 147 7.92 -3.14 -8.14
C SER A 147 8.44 -1.76 -8.58
N GLU A 148 8.98 -1.65 -9.80
CA GLU A 148 9.60 -0.41 -10.29
C GLU A 148 8.59 0.74 -10.44
N MET A 149 7.32 0.45 -10.72
CA MET A 149 6.26 1.47 -10.71
C MET A 149 6.04 2.07 -9.32
N LYS A 150 5.98 1.21 -8.29
CA LYS A 150 5.81 1.62 -6.89
C LYS A 150 7.05 2.40 -6.41
N THR A 151 8.23 1.98 -6.88
CA THR A 151 9.51 2.66 -6.65
C THR A 151 9.53 4.06 -7.27
N ALA A 152 9.13 4.19 -8.53
CA ALA A 152 9.01 5.48 -9.21
C ALA A 152 8.02 6.41 -8.51
N LEU A 153 6.88 5.88 -8.03
CA LEU A 153 5.92 6.64 -7.26
C LEU A 153 6.53 7.17 -5.95
N MET A 154 7.21 6.31 -5.20
CA MET A 154 7.86 6.69 -3.93
C MET A 154 8.96 7.73 -4.15
N GLU A 155 9.78 7.57 -5.19
CA GLU A 155 10.80 8.56 -5.57
C GLU A 155 10.15 9.89 -5.92
N ASN A 156 9.13 9.88 -6.78
CA ASN A 156 8.41 11.08 -7.17
C ASN A 156 7.87 11.82 -5.94
N TYR A 157 7.18 11.10 -5.05
CA TYR A 157 6.66 11.66 -3.79
C TYR A 157 7.75 12.33 -2.94
N LEU A 158 8.89 11.66 -2.75
CA LEU A 158 10.00 12.15 -1.93
C LEU A 158 10.79 13.28 -2.60
N THR A 159 10.70 13.43 -3.93
CA THR A 159 11.40 14.49 -4.68
C THR A 159 10.55 15.72 -4.97
N ALA A 160 9.21 15.62 -4.96
CA ALA A 160 8.32 16.71 -5.35
C ALA A 160 8.41 17.95 -4.43
N ASP A 161 8.76 17.76 -3.15
CA ASP A 161 8.97 18.85 -2.20
C ASP A 161 9.97 18.42 -1.12
N HIS A 162 11.24 18.40 -1.53
CA HIS A 162 12.34 17.61 -0.95
C HIS A 162 12.27 17.34 0.57
N GLN A 163 11.95 18.31 1.45
CA GLN A 163 11.89 18.06 2.90
C GLN A 163 10.49 17.77 3.45
N GLU A 164 9.44 18.37 2.92
CA GLU A 164 8.12 18.34 3.55
C GLU A 164 7.42 17.00 3.34
N ASN A 165 7.52 16.40 2.15
CA ASN A 165 6.84 15.14 1.86
C ASN A 165 7.43 13.96 2.64
N GLY A 166 8.75 13.91 2.82
CA GLY A 166 9.39 12.90 3.68
C GLY A 166 8.90 13.02 5.13
N ALA A 167 8.80 14.23 5.66
CA ALA A 167 8.30 14.46 7.02
C ALA A 167 6.81 14.10 7.16
N ARG A 168 5.97 14.47 6.19
CA ARG A 168 4.53 14.14 6.16
C ARG A 168 4.31 12.62 6.11
N GLY A 169 5.04 11.92 5.25
CA GLY A 169 5.00 10.45 5.18
C GLY A 169 5.43 9.80 6.50
N ALA A 170 6.55 10.25 7.09
CA ALA A 170 7.02 9.71 8.37
C ALA A 170 6.04 9.98 9.52
N ALA A 171 5.43 11.16 9.58
CA ALA A 171 4.43 11.52 10.58
C ALA A 171 3.17 10.64 10.46
N PHE A 172 2.68 10.44 9.24
CA PHE A 172 1.52 9.59 8.97
C PHE A 172 1.75 8.14 9.39
N ILE A 173 2.89 7.55 9.02
CA ILE A 173 3.24 6.18 9.40
C ILE A 173 3.36 6.02 10.92
N ARG A 174 3.99 6.97 11.62
CA ARG A 174 4.11 6.93 13.08
C ARG A 174 2.75 7.04 13.77
N ALA A 175 1.92 7.99 13.33
CA ALA A 175 0.60 8.18 13.92
C ALA A 175 -0.29 6.94 13.74
N LEU A 176 -0.19 6.29 12.57
CA LEU A 176 -0.89 5.05 12.28
C LEU A 176 -0.43 3.91 13.20
N GLY A 177 0.89 3.76 13.40
CA GLY A 177 1.48 2.78 14.30
C GLY A 177 1.07 2.98 15.77
N ASN A 178 1.17 4.20 16.28
CA ASN A 178 0.79 4.52 17.66
C ASN A 178 -0.69 4.20 17.93
N LEU A 179 -1.58 4.50 16.96
CA LEU A 179 -3.00 4.20 17.11
C LEU A 179 -3.29 2.68 16.99
N GLU A 180 -2.52 1.94 16.19
CA GLU A 180 -2.60 0.47 16.15
C GLU A 180 -2.21 -0.13 17.51
N ASP A 181 -1.11 0.34 18.11
CA ASP A 181 -0.64 -0.11 19.42
C ASP A 181 -1.70 0.12 20.51
N ASP A 182 -2.33 1.29 20.52
CA ASP A 182 -3.41 1.59 21.45
C ASP A 182 -4.64 0.72 21.21
N ALA A 183 -5.04 0.52 19.95
CA ALA A 183 -6.16 -0.35 19.61
C ALA A 183 -5.88 -1.80 20.01
N LEU A 184 -4.64 -2.27 19.88
CA LEU A 184 -4.20 -3.58 20.34
C LEU A 184 -4.22 -3.69 21.87
N ALA A 185 -3.75 -2.67 22.58
CA ALA A 185 -3.81 -2.60 24.03
C ALA A 185 -5.26 -2.74 24.51
N LEU A 186 -6.18 -1.96 23.92
CA LEU A 186 -7.60 -2.00 24.25
C LEU A 186 -8.26 -3.34 23.91
N ALA A 187 -7.97 -3.89 22.74
CA ALA A 187 -8.40 -5.23 22.32
C ALA A 187 -7.93 -6.34 23.27
N SER A 188 -6.75 -6.18 23.87
CA SER A 188 -6.21 -7.11 24.87
C SER A 188 -6.83 -6.92 26.27
N GLY A 189 -7.63 -5.88 26.47
CA GLY A 189 -8.25 -5.52 27.75
C GLY A 189 -7.38 -4.58 28.60
N ALA A 190 -6.26 -4.07 28.07
CA ALA A 190 -5.43 -3.09 28.74
C ALA A 190 -5.97 -1.65 28.55
N THR A 191 -5.34 -0.70 29.24
CA THR A 191 -5.58 0.75 29.06
C THR A 191 -4.71 1.30 27.94
N ALA A 192 -5.23 2.28 27.21
CA ALA A 192 -4.53 3.12 26.25
C ALA A 192 -4.91 4.60 26.52
N PRO A 193 -4.29 5.25 27.52
CA PRO A 193 -4.71 6.59 27.97
C PRO A 193 -4.55 7.66 26.88
N ASP A 194 -3.61 7.46 25.96
CA ASP A 194 -3.24 8.41 24.91
C ASP A 194 -3.99 8.17 23.59
N PHE A 195 -4.95 7.23 23.58
CA PHE A 195 -5.72 6.86 22.38
C PHE A 195 -6.31 8.06 21.63
N PHE A 196 -6.90 9.01 22.35
CA PHE A 196 -7.48 10.20 21.72
C PHE A 196 -6.44 11.17 21.18
N GLU A 197 -5.27 11.26 21.82
CA GLU A 197 -4.15 12.05 21.33
C GLU A 197 -3.58 11.45 20.05
N HIS A 198 -3.30 10.14 20.04
CA HIS A 198 -2.81 9.43 18.86
C HIS A 198 -3.81 9.42 17.70
N LYS A 199 -5.11 9.37 18.01
CA LYS A 199 -6.16 9.54 17.00
C LYS A 199 -6.12 10.95 16.39
N GLY A 200 -6.00 12.00 17.20
CA GLY A 200 -5.86 13.37 16.71
C GLY A 200 -4.61 13.55 15.85
N ALA A 201 -3.48 12.98 16.28
CA ALA A 201 -2.23 12.99 15.52
C ALA A 201 -2.37 12.27 14.16
N LEU A 202 -3.14 11.17 14.09
CA LEU A 202 -3.42 10.48 12.84
C LEU A 202 -4.28 11.33 11.92
N ASP A 203 -5.33 11.99 12.44
CA ASP A 203 -6.19 12.87 11.66
C ASP A 203 -5.37 14.02 11.02
N GLU A 204 -4.54 14.70 11.81
CA GLU A 204 -3.66 15.76 11.32
C GLU A 204 -2.64 15.26 10.30
N ALA A 205 -1.99 14.12 10.57
CA ALA A 205 -0.99 13.56 9.67
C ALA A 205 -1.63 13.07 8.36
N PHE A 206 -2.85 12.53 8.40
CA PHE A 206 -3.60 12.14 7.21
C PHE A 206 -3.95 13.35 6.34
N ASP A 207 -4.47 14.42 6.94
CA ASP A 207 -4.82 15.66 6.22
C ASP A 207 -3.59 16.36 5.62
N ALA A 208 -2.39 16.14 6.15
CA ALA A 208 -1.14 16.61 5.54
C ALA A 208 -0.59 15.66 4.46
N PHE A 209 -0.61 14.35 4.72
CA PHE A 209 -0.02 13.34 3.83
C PHE A 209 -0.80 13.17 2.54
N MET A 210 -2.13 13.08 2.63
CA MET A 210 -2.99 12.69 1.51
C MET A 210 -3.02 13.73 0.37
N PRO A 211 -3.18 15.04 0.63
CA PRO A 211 -3.07 16.04 -0.42
C PRO A 211 -1.70 16.05 -1.10
N ALA A 212 -0.62 15.86 -0.34
CA ALA A 212 0.74 15.81 -0.88
C ALA A 212 0.98 14.58 -1.77
N LEU A 213 0.46 13.42 -1.36
CA LEU A 213 0.51 12.19 -2.16
C LEU A 213 -0.29 12.37 -3.46
N LYS A 214 -1.50 12.95 -3.38
CA LYS A 214 -2.31 13.28 -4.55
C LYS A 214 -1.56 14.24 -5.48
N GLN A 215 -0.99 15.33 -4.97
CA GLN A 215 -0.19 16.26 -5.79
C GLN A 215 0.94 15.55 -6.54
N SER A 216 1.60 14.60 -5.88
CA SER A 216 2.68 13.81 -6.49
C SER A 216 2.15 12.89 -7.59
N ILE A 217 1.03 12.19 -7.38
CA ILE A 217 0.48 11.24 -8.37
C ILE A 217 -0.04 11.93 -9.63
N PHE A 218 -0.63 13.11 -9.46
CA PHE A 218 -1.16 13.90 -10.58
C PHE A 218 -0.15 14.90 -11.14
N SER A 219 1.10 14.88 -10.69
CA SER A 219 2.14 15.73 -11.26
C SER A 219 2.63 15.19 -12.61
N PRO A 220 3.10 16.07 -13.50
CA PRO A 220 3.86 15.65 -14.69
C PRO A 220 5.14 14.89 -14.35
N SER A 221 5.76 15.17 -13.20
CA SER A 221 7.01 14.53 -12.77
C SER A 221 6.87 13.03 -12.48
N LEU A 222 5.65 12.53 -12.31
CA LEU A 222 5.42 11.09 -12.19
C LEU A 222 5.83 10.34 -13.47
N GLU A 223 5.52 10.90 -14.65
CA GLU A 223 5.87 10.27 -15.93
C GLU A 223 7.39 10.22 -16.12
N ASP A 224 8.10 11.29 -15.74
CA ASP A 224 9.55 11.34 -15.74
C ASP A 224 10.18 10.30 -14.78
N ALA A 225 9.60 10.16 -13.57
CA ALA A 225 10.05 9.18 -12.59
C ALA A 225 9.86 7.75 -13.11
N LEU A 226 8.71 7.48 -13.73
CA LEU A 226 8.41 6.19 -14.34
C LEU A 226 9.36 5.88 -15.50
N GLU A 227 9.65 6.84 -16.38
CA GLU A 227 10.56 6.63 -17.51
C GLU A 227 11.99 6.38 -17.02
N ARG A 228 12.43 7.13 -16.01
CA ARG A 228 13.76 6.96 -15.41
C ARG A 228 13.95 5.56 -14.82
N ARG A 229 12.93 5.02 -14.16
CA ARG A 229 12.97 3.69 -13.52
C ARG A 229 12.71 2.55 -14.49
N LEU A 230 11.64 2.62 -15.26
CA LEU A 230 11.21 1.54 -16.15
C LEU A 230 11.97 1.53 -17.48
N GLY A 231 12.48 2.66 -17.95
CA GLY A 231 13.20 2.76 -19.23
C GLY A 231 14.38 1.78 -19.32
N PRO A 232 15.30 1.74 -18.34
CA PRO A 232 16.39 0.76 -18.30
C PRO A 232 15.91 -0.69 -18.26
N VAL A 233 14.91 -0.99 -17.42
CA VAL A 233 14.34 -2.35 -17.25
C VAL A 233 13.71 -2.84 -18.55
N CYS A 234 12.88 -2.00 -19.19
CA CYS A 234 12.23 -2.35 -20.44
C CYS A 234 13.22 -2.49 -21.61
N LYS A 235 14.32 -1.73 -21.62
CA LYS A 235 15.42 -1.92 -22.59
C LYS A 235 16.14 -3.24 -22.38
N ALA A 236 16.43 -3.62 -21.12
CA ALA A 236 17.05 -4.90 -20.79
C ALA A 236 16.15 -6.07 -21.20
N HIS A 237 14.88 -6.03 -20.81
CA HIS A 237 13.88 -7.05 -21.15
C HIS A 237 13.70 -7.22 -22.67
N ALA A 238 13.65 -6.12 -23.42
CA ALA A 238 13.57 -6.16 -24.88
C ALA A 238 14.81 -6.82 -25.52
N LYS A 239 16.00 -6.60 -24.96
CA LYS A 239 17.24 -7.25 -25.40
C LYS A 239 17.20 -8.75 -25.14
N ASP A 240 16.76 -9.16 -23.96
CA ASP A 240 16.67 -10.57 -23.57
C ASP A 240 15.66 -11.34 -24.40
N ARG A 241 14.50 -10.73 -24.70
CA ARG A 241 13.52 -11.34 -25.63
C ARG A 241 14.09 -11.58 -27.01
N ARG A 242 14.83 -10.61 -27.56
CA ARG A 242 15.48 -10.76 -28.88
C ARG A 242 16.50 -11.89 -28.85
N ALA A 243 17.30 -12.00 -27.79
CA ALA A 243 18.27 -13.08 -27.64
C ALA A 243 17.60 -14.47 -27.58
N ARG A 244 16.48 -14.60 -26.86
CA ARG A 244 15.71 -15.86 -26.81
C ARG A 244 15.11 -16.24 -28.17
N GLN A 245 14.51 -15.28 -28.86
CA GLN A 245 13.93 -15.50 -30.20
C GLN A 245 14.99 -15.92 -31.22
N SER A 246 16.19 -15.33 -31.18
CA SER A 246 17.30 -15.74 -32.04
C SER A 246 17.77 -17.17 -31.74
N ALA A 247 17.88 -17.54 -30.46
CA ALA A 247 18.28 -18.89 -30.06
C ALA A 247 17.24 -19.97 -30.45
N GLU A 248 15.95 -19.66 -30.37
CA GLU A 248 14.87 -20.56 -30.79
C GLU A 248 14.84 -20.76 -32.32
N THR A 249 15.16 -19.71 -33.08
CA THR A 249 15.21 -19.78 -34.55
C THR A 249 16.40 -20.64 -35.01
N GLU A 250 17.57 -20.49 -34.39
CA GLU A 250 18.77 -21.29 -34.71
C GLU A 250 18.67 -22.76 -34.25
N GLY A 251 17.87 -23.05 -33.22
CA GLY A 251 17.64 -24.41 -32.73
C GLY A 251 16.66 -25.23 -33.57
N ASN A 252 15.82 -24.57 -34.37
CA ASN A 252 14.81 -25.21 -35.22
C ASN A 252 15.33 -25.56 -36.64
N ASP A 253 16.52 -25.06 -36.99
CA ASP A 253 17.23 -25.32 -38.25
C ASP A 253 18.27 -26.46 -38.12
N ARG A 254 18.25 -27.22 -37.02
CA ARG A 254 19.08 -28.42 -36.78
C ARG A 254 18.22 -29.68 -36.67
#